data_AF-A0A3N4HL15-F1
#
_entry.id   AF-A0A3N4HL15-F1
#
_cell.length_a   1.000
_cell.length_b   1.000
_cell.length_c   1.000
_cell.angle_alpha   90.00
_cell.angle_beta   90.00
_cell.angle_gamma   90.00
#
_symmetry.space_group_name_H-M   'P 1'
#
loop_
_entity.id
_entity.type
_entity.pdbx_description
1 polymer ?
#
loop_
_entity_poly.entity_id
_entity_poly.type
_entity_poly.pdbx_seq_one_letter_code
_entity_poly.pdbx_strand_id
1 'polypeptide(L)'
;MGLAWKIRLAAEKGAVGVLSFGNLVGPEDAEEAKGLEGLEGAVRRESVLLGITPGDVMSPNVPADGVMPGIDPTHSPELPPIPSIPLSLKSAKHLLQTLSNHGSLLPEPTTWPDKHKPSPFYEPPSYFSGTNSTSSPTIHLTSHPLTKPQPIWNVHTSIKGIEDSLSTIYLTAPRTSFCAGASSSASPTAVLLGVARVFSQMYAYGWRPLRTIQFISFDGSELGGLGAVEHVEAHRDEIRKGGLAVINLAGVSGSTFTASGHPALHGVLKTVLSQTAHPETKAPLTTTWSGRDLTSFPMVPGTSDASPFQSHAGVFALDLGFKGPVDLRGSCMDTHERLVGVETKEFALHHTLAEVVALLLLQLADTQQLPLSLRDYSLFLSTRLSELQTWVGSLESYPFRAALDFKPLRESLRTMQESVSVFEVVPDSWQGNGESWEWESQRGG
;
A
#
# COMPACT_ATOMS: atom_id res chain seq x y z
N MET A 1 -10.16 -8.77 -5.56
CA MET A 1 -9.56 -9.16 -6.85
C MET A 1 -9.32 -7.89 -7.66
N GLY A 2 -8.07 -7.60 -8.01
CA GLY A 2 -7.69 -6.40 -8.77
C GLY A 2 -8.13 -6.46 -10.24
N LEU A 3 -8.04 -5.34 -10.96
CA LEU A 3 -8.49 -5.24 -12.36
C LEU A 3 -7.76 -6.22 -13.29
N ALA A 4 -6.44 -6.37 -13.14
CA ALA A 4 -5.64 -7.32 -13.93
C ALA A 4 -6.23 -8.74 -13.92
N TRP A 5 -6.56 -9.25 -12.74
CA TRP A 5 -7.17 -10.57 -12.57
C TRP A 5 -8.59 -10.65 -13.14
N LYS A 6 -9.39 -9.57 -13.06
CA LYS A 6 -10.69 -9.51 -13.73
C LYS A 6 -10.54 -9.64 -15.25
N ILE A 7 -9.55 -8.98 -15.84
CA ILE A 7 -9.26 -9.06 -17.28
C ILE A 7 -8.81 -10.47 -17.66
N ARG A 8 -7.89 -11.07 -16.87
CA ARG A 8 -7.43 -12.44 -17.09
C ARG A 8 -8.58 -13.45 -17.05
N LEU A 9 -9.43 -13.38 -16.03
CA LEU A 9 -10.60 -14.26 -15.92
C LEU A 9 -11.59 -14.05 -17.07
N ALA A 10 -11.80 -12.80 -17.51
CA ALA A 10 -12.65 -12.52 -18.67
C ALA A 10 -12.09 -13.20 -19.93
N ALA A 11 -10.77 -13.14 -20.14
CA ALA A 11 -10.12 -13.85 -21.24
C ALA A 11 -10.29 -15.37 -21.16
N GLU A 12 -10.14 -15.96 -19.97
CA GLU A 12 -10.36 -17.40 -19.73
C GLU A 12 -11.81 -17.83 -19.99
N LYS A 13 -12.77 -16.89 -19.92
CA LYS A 13 -14.17 -17.08 -20.30
C LYS A 13 -14.47 -16.74 -21.76
N GLY A 14 -13.46 -16.44 -22.57
CA GLY A 14 -13.58 -16.20 -24.01
C GLY A 14 -13.86 -14.75 -24.39
N ALA A 15 -13.74 -13.79 -23.48
CA ALA A 15 -13.80 -12.38 -23.85
C ALA A 15 -12.59 -12.00 -24.73
N VAL A 16 -12.81 -11.12 -25.71
CA VAL A 16 -11.77 -10.63 -26.63
C VAL A 16 -11.27 -9.22 -26.30
N GLY A 17 -11.87 -8.57 -25.31
CA GLY A 17 -11.51 -7.25 -24.81
C GLY A 17 -12.36 -6.87 -23.62
N VAL A 18 -11.87 -5.95 -22.80
CA VAL A 18 -12.53 -5.51 -21.56
C VAL A 18 -12.67 -4.00 -21.53
N LEU A 19 -13.87 -3.52 -21.20
CA LEU A 19 -14.09 -2.14 -20.80
C LEU A 19 -14.24 -2.13 -19.28
N SER A 20 -13.43 -1.32 -18.60
CA SER A 20 -13.53 -1.14 -17.15
C SER A 20 -14.07 0.24 -16.83
N PHE A 21 -14.83 0.35 -15.76
CA PHE A 21 -15.20 1.62 -15.15
C PHE A 21 -15.22 1.40 -13.64
N GLY A 22 -14.72 2.39 -12.90
CA GLY A 22 -14.53 2.29 -11.47
C GLY A 22 -15.52 3.14 -10.70
N ASN A 23 -15.88 2.68 -9.51
CA ASN A 23 -16.49 3.55 -8.51
C ASN A 23 -15.37 4.42 -7.92
N LEU A 24 -15.50 5.74 -8.05
CA LEU A 24 -14.62 6.69 -7.37
C LEU A 24 -15.00 6.86 -5.89
N VAL A 25 -16.22 6.43 -5.54
CA VAL A 25 -16.78 6.45 -4.18
C VAL A 25 -17.31 5.07 -3.84
N GLY A 26 -16.86 4.51 -2.71
CA GLY A 26 -17.37 3.25 -2.18
C GLY A 26 -18.81 3.40 -1.65
N PRO A 27 -19.62 2.34 -1.63
CA PRO A 27 -20.94 2.37 -1.01
C PRO A 27 -20.93 2.84 0.45
N GLU A 28 -19.88 2.49 1.20
CA GLU A 28 -19.66 2.90 2.58
C GLU A 28 -19.42 4.42 2.74
N ASP A 29 -18.91 5.05 1.69
CA ASP A 29 -18.49 6.46 1.65
C ASP A 29 -19.57 7.36 1.01
N ALA A 30 -20.72 6.78 0.66
CA ALA A 30 -21.80 7.42 -0.08
C ALA A 30 -22.31 8.72 0.55
N GLU A 31 -22.55 8.66 1.87
CA GLU A 31 -23.09 9.78 2.64
C GLU A 31 -22.05 10.91 2.77
N GLU A 32 -20.79 10.56 3.03
CA GLU A 32 -19.70 11.53 3.17
C GLU A 32 -19.33 12.18 1.83
N ALA A 33 -19.55 11.47 0.72
CA ALA A 33 -19.33 12.01 -0.61
C ALA A 33 -20.50 12.88 -1.14
N LYS A 34 -21.60 13.04 -0.39
CA LYS A 34 -22.73 13.91 -0.80
C LYS A 34 -22.24 15.36 -0.96
N GLY A 35 -22.25 15.85 -2.21
CA GLY A 35 -21.77 17.19 -2.58
C GLY A 35 -20.50 17.19 -3.44
N LEU A 36 -19.87 16.02 -3.66
CA LEU A 36 -18.72 15.88 -4.56
C LEU A 36 -19.16 15.59 -6.00
N GLU A 37 -20.01 16.47 -6.53
CA GLU A 37 -20.56 16.37 -7.88
C GLU A 37 -19.49 16.55 -8.97
N GLY A 38 -19.83 16.14 -10.20
CA GLY A 38 -18.99 16.34 -11.39
C GLY A 38 -17.90 15.29 -11.62
N LEU A 39 -17.90 14.18 -10.88
CA LEU A 39 -16.94 13.08 -11.04
C LEU A 39 -17.32 12.06 -12.11
N GLU A 40 -18.52 12.14 -12.70
CA GLU A 40 -18.99 11.16 -13.69
C GLU A 40 -18.09 11.07 -14.93
N GLY A 41 -17.39 12.16 -15.27
CA GLY A 41 -16.45 12.21 -16.37
C GLY A 41 -15.05 11.69 -16.06
N ALA A 42 -14.73 11.36 -14.80
CA ALA A 42 -13.41 10.89 -14.43
C ALA A 42 -13.17 9.47 -14.93
N VAL A 43 -11.96 9.25 -15.46
CA VAL A 43 -11.47 7.95 -15.91
C VAL A 43 -10.38 7.52 -14.95
N ARG A 44 -10.60 6.43 -14.23
CA ARG A 44 -9.59 5.82 -13.35
C ARG A 44 -8.63 4.97 -14.18
N ARG A 45 -7.36 5.34 -14.18
CA ARG A 45 -6.27 4.52 -14.73
C ARG A 45 -5.64 3.72 -13.60
N GLU A 46 -5.23 2.50 -13.92
CA GLU A 46 -4.49 1.64 -13.00
C GLU A 46 -3.62 0.69 -13.82
N SER A 47 -2.51 0.23 -13.23
CA SER A 47 -1.72 -0.83 -13.83
C SER A 47 -2.54 -2.12 -13.91
N VAL A 48 -2.42 -2.83 -15.02
CA VAL A 48 -3.06 -4.14 -15.25
C VAL A 48 -2.07 -5.29 -15.19
N LEU A 49 -0.90 -5.09 -14.58
CA LEU A 49 0.03 -6.17 -14.24
C LEU A 49 -0.62 -7.15 -13.24
N LEU A 50 -0.43 -8.45 -13.45
CA LEU A 50 -1.07 -9.50 -12.64
C LEU A 50 -0.51 -9.63 -11.21
N GLY A 51 0.69 -9.11 -10.98
CA GLY A 51 1.47 -9.25 -9.77
C GLY A 51 1.98 -10.68 -9.52
N ILE A 52 2.13 -11.52 -10.56
CA ILE A 52 2.67 -12.88 -10.39
C ILE A 52 4.18 -12.80 -10.15
N THR A 53 4.85 -11.97 -10.97
CA THR A 53 6.25 -11.60 -10.80
C THR A 53 6.30 -10.08 -10.80
N PRO A 54 6.20 -9.42 -9.64
CA PRO A 54 6.25 -7.96 -9.55
C PRO A 54 7.53 -7.41 -10.20
N GLY A 55 7.47 -6.17 -10.69
CA GLY A 55 8.61 -5.50 -11.34
C GLY A 55 8.44 -5.35 -12.85
N ASP A 56 9.54 -5.04 -13.54
CA ASP A 56 9.54 -4.99 -15.00
C ASP A 56 9.26 -6.38 -15.58
N VAL A 57 8.23 -6.45 -16.43
CA VAL A 57 7.80 -7.67 -17.12
C VAL A 57 8.91 -8.29 -17.98
N MET A 58 9.93 -7.49 -18.30
CA MET A 58 11.07 -7.86 -19.12
C MET A 58 12.28 -8.32 -18.32
N SER A 59 12.33 -8.10 -17.02
CA SER A 59 13.46 -8.47 -16.14
C SER A 59 12.97 -9.04 -14.79
N PRO A 60 12.16 -10.11 -14.81
CA PRO A 60 11.64 -10.67 -13.56
C PRO A 60 12.77 -11.15 -12.66
N ASN A 61 12.78 -10.70 -11.40
CA ASN A 61 13.75 -11.06 -10.36
C ASN A 61 15.20 -10.57 -10.60
N VAL A 62 15.43 -9.70 -11.59
CA VAL A 62 16.76 -9.18 -11.94
C VAL A 62 16.60 -7.70 -12.29
N PRO A 63 17.44 -6.81 -11.75
CA PRO A 63 17.30 -5.39 -12.02
C PRO A 63 17.42 -5.05 -13.52
N ALA A 64 16.54 -4.18 -14.00
CA ALA A 64 16.55 -3.61 -15.35
C ALA A 64 17.67 -2.56 -15.55
N ASP A 65 18.93 -2.95 -15.37
CA ASP A 65 20.12 -2.08 -15.42
C ASP A 65 20.66 -1.82 -16.84
N GLY A 66 19.89 -2.20 -17.87
CA GLY A 66 20.24 -2.05 -19.28
C GLY A 66 20.65 -3.35 -19.96
N VAL A 67 20.95 -4.43 -19.22
CA VAL A 67 21.12 -5.78 -19.78
C VAL A 67 19.80 -6.53 -19.71
N MET A 68 18.94 -6.31 -20.71
CA MET A 68 17.62 -6.96 -20.75
C MET A 68 17.79 -8.45 -21.07
N PRO A 69 17.21 -9.39 -20.30
CA PRO A 69 17.31 -10.84 -20.55
C PRO A 69 16.63 -11.34 -21.84
N GLY A 70 16.27 -10.45 -22.77
CA GLY A 70 15.74 -10.81 -24.09
C GLY A 70 14.32 -11.40 -24.07
N ILE A 71 13.56 -11.15 -23.00
CA ILE A 71 12.16 -11.59 -22.89
C ILE A 71 11.33 -10.83 -23.94
N ASP A 72 10.46 -11.53 -24.65
CA ASP A 72 9.47 -10.86 -25.51
C ASP A 72 8.30 -10.37 -24.64
N PRO A 73 8.04 -9.05 -24.57
CA PRO A 73 6.98 -8.50 -23.72
C PRO A 73 5.61 -9.05 -24.10
N THR A 74 5.40 -9.41 -25.37
CA THR A 74 4.09 -9.87 -25.86
C THR A 74 3.70 -11.26 -25.36
N HIS A 75 4.65 -12.01 -24.82
CA HIS A 75 4.44 -13.36 -24.30
C HIS A 75 4.63 -13.44 -22.78
N SER A 76 4.80 -12.30 -22.08
CA SER A 76 4.96 -12.29 -20.64
C SER A 76 3.69 -12.79 -19.95
N PRO A 77 3.77 -13.79 -19.03
CA PRO A 77 2.62 -14.27 -18.28
C PRO A 77 2.06 -13.22 -17.30
N GLU A 78 2.79 -12.12 -17.11
CA GLU A 78 2.44 -10.99 -16.25
C GLU A 78 1.43 -10.03 -16.89
N LEU A 79 1.33 -10.03 -18.22
CA LEU A 79 0.40 -9.18 -18.96
C LEU A 79 -0.94 -9.89 -19.21
N PRO A 80 -2.08 -9.17 -19.10
CA PRO A 80 -3.36 -9.71 -19.53
C PRO A 80 -3.35 -10.03 -21.03
N PRO A 81 -3.95 -11.16 -21.45
CA PRO A 81 -3.87 -11.62 -22.84
C PRO A 81 -4.82 -10.90 -23.81
N ILE A 82 -5.64 -9.98 -23.31
CA ILE A 82 -6.64 -9.23 -24.09
C ILE A 82 -6.58 -7.74 -23.76
N PRO A 83 -6.91 -6.85 -24.72
CA PRO A 83 -6.89 -5.42 -24.49
C PRO A 83 -7.94 -4.98 -23.47
N SER A 84 -7.60 -3.97 -22.67
CA SER A 84 -8.52 -3.33 -21.73
C SER A 84 -8.47 -1.81 -21.85
N ILE A 85 -9.64 -1.15 -21.80
CA ILE A 85 -9.73 0.32 -21.83
C ILE A 85 -10.60 0.81 -20.66
N PRO A 86 -10.09 1.70 -19.80
CA PRO A 86 -10.90 2.32 -18.76
C PRO A 86 -11.81 3.40 -19.34
N LEU A 87 -13.02 3.48 -18.80
CA LEU A 87 -14.05 4.43 -19.18
C LEU A 87 -14.42 5.32 -18.01
N SER A 88 -14.98 6.48 -18.35
CA SER A 88 -15.70 7.29 -17.38
C SER A 88 -17.05 6.66 -17.06
N LEU A 89 -17.58 6.94 -15.88
CA LEU A 89 -18.91 6.50 -15.48
C LEU A 89 -19.99 7.02 -16.45
N LYS A 90 -19.83 8.26 -16.91
CA LYS A 90 -20.68 8.89 -17.93
C LYS A 90 -20.68 8.12 -19.25
N SER A 91 -19.52 7.64 -19.71
CA SER A 91 -19.41 6.83 -20.92
C SER A 91 -19.99 5.44 -20.71
N ALA A 92 -19.68 4.80 -19.57
CA ALA A 92 -20.21 3.49 -19.21
C ALA A 92 -21.75 3.51 -19.17
N LYS A 93 -22.36 4.61 -18.69
CA LYS A 93 -23.81 4.80 -18.71
C LYS A 93 -24.44 4.58 -20.05
N HIS A 94 -23.88 5.22 -21.06
CA HIS A 94 -24.44 5.15 -22.40
C HIS A 94 -24.38 3.71 -22.94
N LEU A 95 -23.28 3.00 -22.67
CA LEU A 95 -23.12 1.60 -23.08
C LEU A 95 -24.10 0.68 -22.34
N LEU A 96 -24.23 0.82 -21.02
CA LEU A 96 -25.16 0.03 -20.21
C LEU A 96 -26.61 0.27 -20.59
N GLN A 97 -26.99 1.52 -20.87
CA GLN A 97 -28.33 1.85 -21.37
C GLN A 97 -28.60 1.19 -22.73
N THR A 98 -27.62 1.16 -23.62
CA THR A 98 -27.75 0.50 -24.93
C THR A 98 -27.91 -1.03 -24.81
N LEU A 99 -27.43 -1.64 -23.72
CA LEU A 99 -27.66 -3.07 -23.42
C LEU A 99 -29.05 -3.37 -22.86
N SER A 100 -29.89 -2.36 -22.62
CA SER A 100 -31.21 -2.56 -22.02
C SER A 100 -32.06 -3.51 -22.85
N ASN A 101 -32.67 -4.50 -22.19
CA ASN A 101 -33.47 -5.58 -22.82
C ASN A 101 -32.69 -6.55 -23.71
N HIS A 102 -31.35 -6.53 -23.66
CA HIS A 102 -30.52 -7.53 -24.35
C HIS A 102 -29.97 -8.56 -23.34
N GLY A 103 -30.43 -9.80 -23.44
CA GLY A 103 -29.99 -10.90 -22.59
C GLY A 103 -30.74 -11.00 -21.28
N SER A 104 -30.10 -11.57 -20.27
CA SER A 104 -30.73 -11.78 -18.97
C SER A 104 -30.61 -10.52 -18.12
N LEU A 105 -31.71 -10.13 -17.49
CA LEU A 105 -31.71 -9.15 -16.41
C LEU A 105 -30.87 -9.71 -15.26
N LEU A 106 -29.86 -8.96 -14.85
CA LEU A 106 -29.03 -9.30 -13.70
C LEU A 106 -29.77 -8.92 -12.39
N PRO A 107 -29.46 -9.58 -11.27
CA PRO A 107 -30.03 -9.22 -9.97
C PRO A 107 -29.79 -7.74 -9.66
N GLU A 108 -30.72 -7.12 -8.93
CA GLU A 108 -30.60 -5.73 -8.52
C GLU A 108 -29.27 -5.48 -7.80
N PRO A 109 -28.58 -4.35 -8.06
CA PRO A 109 -27.27 -4.10 -7.47
C PRO A 109 -27.25 -4.12 -5.94
N THR A 110 -28.38 -3.83 -5.30
CA THR A 110 -28.56 -3.95 -3.85
C THR A 110 -28.33 -5.37 -3.31
N THR A 111 -28.52 -6.38 -4.15
CA THR A 111 -28.28 -7.80 -3.84
C THR A 111 -26.83 -8.25 -4.10
N TRP A 112 -26.02 -7.41 -4.74
CA TRP A 112 -24.61 -7.73 -4.98
C TRP A 112 -23.82 -7.59 -3.66
N PRO A 113 -22.70 -8.31 -3.50
CA PRO A 113 -21.82 -8.10 -2.36
C PRO A 113 -21.40 -6.64 -2.25
N ASP A 114 -21.31 -6.07 -1.04
CA ASP A 114 -21.10 -4.63 -0.83
C ASP A 114 -19.94 -4.06 -1.67
N LYS A 115 -18.78 -4.72 -1.67
CA LYS A 115 -17.60 -4.37 -2.48
C LYS A 115 -17.80 -4.35 -4.00
N HIS A 116 -18.94 -4.83 -4.50
CA HIS A 116 -19.30 -4.87 -5.91
C HIS A 116 -20.49 -3.97 -6.24
N LYS A 117 -21.15 -3.39 -5.23
CA LYS A 117 -22.24 -2.45 -5.46
C LYS A 117 -21.72 -1.24 -6.25
N PRO A 118 -22.47 -0.76 -7.24
CA PRO A 118 -22.10 0.42 -8.01
C PRO A 118 -22.07 1.65 -7.09
N SER A 119 -21.44 2.72 -7.59
CA SER A 119 -21.41 3.99 -6.87
C SER A 119 -22.84 4.48 -6.59
N PRO A 120 -23.13 4.97 -5.38
CA PRO A 120 -24.45 5.48 -4.99
C PRO A 120 -24.91 6.67 -5.85
N PHE A 121 -23.97 7.38 -6.48
CA PHE A 121 -24.25 8.49 -7.39
C PHE A 121 -24.67 8.02 -8.79
N TYR A 122 -24.70 6.70 -9.01
CA TYR A 122 -24.86 6.13 -10.33
C TYR A 122 -25.52 4.76 -10.29
N GLU A 123 -26.85 4.75 -10.35
CA GLU A 123 -27.64 3.55 -10.59
C GLU A 123 -28.29 3.64 -11.99
N PRO A 124 -27.81 2.87 -12.99
CA PRO A 124 -28.62 2.64 -14.16
C PRO A 124 -29.87 1.85 -13.71
N PRO A 125 -31.03 2.07 -14.35
CA PRO A 125 -32.29 1.50 -13.88
C PRO A 125 -32.32 -0.04 -13.88
N SER A 126 -31.46 -0.70 -14.66
CA SER A 126 -31.31 -2.16 -14.71
C SER A 126 -29.99 -2.55 -15.38
N TYR A 127 -29.41 -3.68 -15.00
CA TYR A 127 -28.22 -4.25 -15.64
C TYR A 127 -28.60 -5.50 -16.45
N PHE A 128 -28.16 -5.56 -17.70
CA PHE A 128 -28.42 -6.69 -18.59
C PHE A 128 -27.11 -7.35 -19.03
N SER A 129 -27.11 -8.67 -19.19
CA SER A 129 -25.92 -9.45 -19.56
C SER A 129 -25.45 -9.24 -21.01
N GLY A 130 -26.31 -8.70 -21.86
CA GLY A 130 -26.16 -8.82 -23.32
C GLY A 130 -26.40 -10.24 -23.82
N THR A 131 -26.39 -10.41 -25.14
CA THR A 131 -26.42 -11.72 -25.82
C THR A 131 -25.34 -11.81 -26.89
N ASN A 132 -24.97 -13.03 -27.30
CA ASN A 132 -24.11 -13.25 -28.46
C ASN A 132 -24.90 -13.26 -29.80
N SER A 133 -26.10 -12.66 -29.82
CA SER A 133 -26.92 -12.52 -31.04
C SER A 133 -26.64 -11.17 -31.71
N THR A 134 -26.91 -11.09 -33.01
CA THR A 134 -26.88 -9.83 -33.78
C THR A 134 -27.87 -8.79 -33.28
N SER A 135 -28.80 -9.17 -32.40
CA SER A 135 -29.68 -8.22 -31.72
C SER A 135 -28.96 -7.38 -30.67
N SER A 136 -27.82 -7.83 -30.10
CA SER A 136 -27.06 -7.02 -29.15
C SER A 136 -26.24 -5.93 -29.85
N PRO A 137 -26.06 -4.76 -29.21
CA PRO A 137 -25.12 -3.75 -29.70
C PRO A 137 -23.70 -4.33 -29.76
N THR A 138 -22.98 -3.98 -30.83
CA THR A 138 -21.57 -4.36 -31.02
C THR A 138 -20.67 -3.18 -30.67
N ILE A 139 -19.60 -3.45 -29.93
CA ILE A 139 -18.58 -2.45 -29.60
C ILE A 139 -17.32 -2.76 -30.42
N HIS A 140 -16.81 -1.75 -31.14
CA HIS A 140 -15.50 -1.83 -31.77
C HIS A 140 -14.46 -1.24 -30.83
N LEU A 141 -13.59 -2.11 -30.28
CA LEU A 141 -12.51 -1.72 -29.38
C LEU A 141 -11.19 -1.71 -30.14
N THR A 142 -10.49 -0.57 -30.11
CA THR A 142 -9.16 -0.42 -30.71
C THR A 142 -8.20 0.09 -29.66
N SER A 143 -7.09 -0.62 -29.46
CA SER A 143 -6.03 -0.26 -28.53
C SER A 143 -4.67 -0.29 -29.23
N HIS A 144 -3.87 0.74 -29.01
CA HIS A 144 -2.53 0.88 -29.57
C HIS A 144 -1.54 1.14 -28.42
N PRO A 145 -1.16 0.11 -27.65
CA PRO A 145 -0.24 0.28 -26.52
C PRO A 145 1.16 0.65 -27.01
N LEU A 146 1.85 1.48 -26.23
CA LEU A 146 3.27 1.71 -26.43
C LEU A 146 4.05 0.49 -25.89
N THR A 147 4.88 -0.13 -26.72
CA THR A 147 5.66 -1.32 -26.37
C THR A 147 7.16 -1.04 -26.22
N LYS A 148 7.55 0.23 -26.21
CA LYS A 148 8.96 0.63 -26.12
C LYS A 148 9.38 0.80 -24.66
N PRO A 149 10.52 0.22 -24.23
CA PRO A 149 11.09 0.50 -22.92
C PRO A 149 11.24 2.00 -22.67
N GLN A 150 10.96 2.43 -21.44
CA GLN A 150 11.12 3.81 -20.99
C GLN A 150 12.02 3.83 -19.75
N PRO A 151 12.93 4.81 -19.62
CA PRO A 151 13.70 4.97 -18.40
C PRO A 151 12.82 5.47 -17.26
N ILE A 152 13.04 4.95 -16.07
CA ILE A 152 12.48 5.44 -14.80
C ILE A 152 13.63 5.88 -13.88
N TRP A 153 13.39 6.85 -13.01
CA TRP A 153 14.45 7.48 -12.21
C TRP A 153 14.10 7.50 -10.72
N ASN A 154 14.65 6.63 -9.91
CA ASN A 154 14.51 6.78 -8.46
C ASN A 154 15.47 7.84 -7.92
N VAL A 155 15.02 8.69 -7.00
CA VAL A 155 15.89 9.66 -6.31
C VAL A 155 16.09 9.19 -4.89
N HIS A 156 17.36 9.05 -4.47
CA HIS A 156 17.73 8.63 -3.14
C HIS A 156 18.60 9.68 -2.44
N THR A 157 18.46 9.77 -1.12
CA THR A 157 19.41 10.47 -0.25
C THR A 157 19.44 9.81 1.12
N SER A 158 20.53 9.99 1.87
CA SER A 158 20.66 9.35 3.19
C SER A 158 21.34 10.24 4.22
N ILE A 159 20.92 10.06 5.47
CA ILE A 159 21.62 10.55 6.67
C ILE A 159 22.26 9.32 7.32
N LYS A 160 23.59 9.26 7.31
CA LYS A 160 24.33 8.11 7.84
C LYS A 160 24.23 8.05 9.37
N GLY A 161 23.96 6.84 9.88
CA GLY A 161 23.98 6.53 11.31
C GLY A 161 25.40 6.59 11.87
N ILE A 162 25.54 7.05 13.12
CA ILE A 162 26.84 7.17 13.78
C ILE A 162 27.28 5.91 14.53
N GLU A 163 26.34 5.05 14.93
CA GLU A 163 26.61 3.82 15.67
C GLU A 163 26.51 2.60 14.75
N ASP A 164 25.41 2.50 14.02
CA ASP A 164 25.16 1.44 13.05
C ASP A 164 24.78 2.04 11.69
N SER A 165 25.80 2.25 10.86
CA SER A 165 25.62 2.80 9.51
C SER A 165 25.07 1.79 8.49
N LEU A 166 25.05 0.48 8.82
CA LEU A 166 24.55 -0.58 7.95
C LEU A 166 23.05 -0.80 8.15
N SER A 167 22.56 -0.67 9.38
CA SER A 167 21.12 -0.66 9.66
C SER A 167 20.44 0.55 9.05
N THR A 168 19.46 0.32 8.18
CA THR A 168 18.79 1.36 7.39
C THR A 168 17.29 1.36 7.60
N ILE A 169 16.73 2.54 7.82
CA ILE A 169 15.30 2.82 7.84
C ILE A 169 14.96 3.63 6.59
N TYR A 170 14.01 3.14 5.81
CA TYR A 170 13.62 3.75 4.54
C TYR A 170 12.36 4.58 4.73
N LEU A 171 12.37 5.85 4.29
CA LEU A 171 11.17 6.65 4.07
C LEU A 171 10.95 6.78 2.57
N THR A 172 9.78 6.37 2.09
CA THR A 172 9.51 6.23 0.66
C THR A 172 8.23 6.96 0.26
N ALA A 173 8.23 7.55 -0.94
CA ALA A 173 7.05 8.18 -1.53
C ALA A 173 7.03 8.03 -3.06
N PRO A 174 5.85 7.87 -3.68
CA PRO A 174 5.70 7.89 -5.13
C PRO A 174 5.90 9.31 -5.69
N ARG A 175 6.56 9.41 -6.85
CA ARG A 175 6.78 10.69 -7.57
C ARG A 175 5.97 10.81 -8.86
N THR A 176 5.63 9.69 -9.49
CA THR A 176 4.91 9.71 -10.76
C THR A 176 3.42 9.48 -10.59
N SER A 177 2.65 10.06 -11.50
CA SER A 177 1.23 9.78 -11.64
C SER A 177 0.84 9.71 -13.12
N PHE A 178 -0.30 9.08 -13.42
CA PHE A 178 -0.85 8.99 -14.77
C PHE A 178 -1.32 10.34 -15.33
N CYS A 179 -1.71 11.28 -14.46
CA CYS A 179 -2.21 12.59 -14.85
C CYS A 179 -1.69 13.69 -13.89
N ALA A 180 -2.60 14.34 -13.14
CA ALA A 180 -2.28 15.46 -12.25
C ALA A 180 -1.65 15.01 -10.92
N GLY A 181 -2.17 13.92 -10.33
CA GLY A 181 -1.51 13.21 -9.24
C GLY A 181 -1.39 13.97 -7.92
N ALA A 182 -2.31 14.89 -7.61
CA ALA A 182 -2.22 15.72 -6.42
C ALA A 182 -2.20 14.89 -5.13
N SER A 183 -3.15 13.97 -4.94
CA SER A 183 -3.20 13.09 -3.76
C SER A 183 -2.27 11.88 -3.89
N SER A 184 -2.12 11.32 -5.09
CA SER A 184 -1.41 10.06 -5.33
C SER A 184 0.11 10.16 -5.43
N SER A 185 0.65 11.34 -5.77
CA SER A 185 2.09 11.57 -5.94
C SER A 185 2.57 12.85 -5.25
N ALA A 186 1.94 14.00 -5.55
CA ALA A 186 2.42 15.29 -5.06
C ALA A 186 2.30 15.40 -3.52
N SER A 187 1.18 14.94 -2.96
CA SER A 187 0.93 14.91 -1.52
C SER A 187 1.96 14.09 -0.74
N PRO A 188 2.18 12.78 -1.02
CA PRO A 188 3.18 12.00 -0.30
C PRO A 188 4.60 12.53 -0.54
N THR A 189 4.92 13.00 -1.76
CA THR A 189 6.21 13.65 -2.04
C THR A 189 6.41 14.93 -1.22
N ALA A 190 5.37 15.76 -1.05
CA ALA A 190 5.45 16.97 -0.23
C ALA A 190 5.74 16.64 1.24
N VAL A 191 5.11 15.59 1.78
CA VAL A 191 5.41 15.08 3.13
C VAL A 191 6.85 14.58 3.23
N LEU A 192 7.31 13.76 2.27
CA LEU A 192 8.68 13.26 2.24
C LEU A 192 9.70 14.40 2.25
N LEU A 193 9.50 15.42 1.41
CA LEU A 193 10.38 16.59 1.34
C LEU A 193 10.30 17.44 2.61
N GLY A 194 9.12 17.58 3.21
CA GLY A 194 8.93 18.28 4.48
C GLY A 194 9.70 17.61 5.62
N VAL A 195 9.59 16.29 5.75
CA VAL A 195 10.34 15.50 6.74
C VAL A 195 11.85 15.58 6.46
N ALA A 196 12.27 15.39 5.21
CA ALA A 196 13.69 15.49 4.83
C ALA A 196 14.28 16.87 5.19
N ARG A 197 13.51 17.96 5.00
CA ARG A 197 13.91 19.31 5.39
C ARG A 197 14.09 19.45 6.89
N VAL A 198 13.14 18.95 7.69
CA VAL A 198 13.23 18.98 9.16
C VAL A 198 14.46 18.23 9.65
N PHE A 199 14.67 17.00 9.15
CA PHE A 199 15.84 16.20 9.51
C PHE A 199 17.16 16.84 9.06
N SER A 200 17.18 17.50 7.89
CA SER A 200 18.34 18.27 7.45
C SER A 200 18.64 19.45 8.38
N GLN A 201 17.63 20.11 8.95
CA GLN A 201 17.82 21.17 9.93
C GLN A 201 18.34 20.60 11.26
N MET A 202 17.76 19.52 11.76
CA MET A 202 18.25 18.82 12.95
C MET A 202 19.73 18.42 12.79
N TYR A 203 20.08 17.89 11.62
CA TYR A 203 21.47 17.56 11.27
C TYR A 203 22.39 18.80 11.32
N ALA A 204 21.94 19.94 10.80
CA ALA A 204 22.69 21.19 10.89
C ALA A 204 22.87 21.69 12.35
N TYR A 205 21.92 21.39 13.23
CA TYR A 205 22.00 21.67 14.68
C TYR A 205 22.77 20.62 15.49
N GLY A 206 23.37 19.63 14.84
CA GLY A 206 24.27 18.65 15.47
C GLY A 206 23.61 17.31 15.82
N TRP A 207 22.32 17.14 15.59
CA TRP A 207 21.67 15.83 15.75
C TRP A 207 22.22 14.83 14.73
N ARG A 208 22.42 13.58 15.15
CA ARG A 208 22.87 12.47 14.32
C ARG A 208 22.09 11.22 14.73
N PRO A 209 21.50 10.47 13.78
CA PRO A 209 20.80 9.25 14.14
C PRO A 209 21.77 8.13 14.48
N LEU A 210 21.34 7.17 15.31
CA LEU A 210 22.15 5.98 15.59
C LEU A 210 22.23 5.08 14.35
N ARG A 211 21.14 4.99 13.60
CA ARG A 211 20.98 4.19 12.38
C ARG A 211 20.84 5.04 11.13
N THR A 212 21.17 4.49 9.97
CA THR A 212 21.01 5.23 8.71
C THR A 212 19.53 5.45 8.39
N ILE A 213 19.18 6.66 7.96
CA ILE A 213 17.86 6.96 7.39
C ILE A 213 18.05 7.22 5.89
N GLN A 214 17.30 6.52 5.05
CA GLN A 214 17.32 6.70 3.61
C GLN A 214 15.96 7.19 3.11
N PHE A 215 15.96 8.31 2.40
CA PHE A 215 14.79 8.88 1.76
C PHE A 215 14.80 8.45 0.29
N ILE A 216 13.69 7.90 -0.21
CA ILE A 216 13.56 7.46 -1.59
C ILE A 216 12.27 8.00 -2.21
N SER A 217 12.41 8.65 -3.36
CA SER A 217 11.29 9.09 -4.19
C SER A 217 11.23 8.18 -5.41
N PHE A 218 10.22 7.28 -5.41
CA PHE A 218 10.08 6.23 -6.40
C PHE A 218 9.39 6.72 -7.68
N ASP A 219 9.91 6.25 -8.80
CA ASP A 219 9.31 6.38 -10.12
C ASP A 219 8.52 5.10 -10.46
N GLY A 220 7.51 5.19 -11.33
CA GLY A 220 6.74 4.04 -11.79
C GLY A 220 5.84 3.39 -10.74
N SER A 221 5.53 4.05 -9.62
CA SER A 221 4.67 3.50 -8.56
C SER A 221 3.27 3.13 -9.07
N GLU A 222 2.61 4.01 -9.84
CA GLU A 222 1.30 3.71 -10.43
C GLU A 222 1.35 2.67 -11.57
N LEU A 223 2.56 2.34 -12.05
CA LEU A 223 2.81 1.30 -13.05
C LEU A 223 3.05 -0.09 -12.42
N GLY A 224 2.65 -0.28 -11.17
CA GLY A 224 2.81 -1.54 -10.44
C GLY A 224 4.04 -1.57 -9.53
N GLY A 225 4.46 -0.41 -9.01
CA GLY A 225 5.59 -0.31 -8.09
C GLY A 225 6.95 -0.52 -8.76
N LEU A 226 7.07 -0.26 -10.08
CA LEU A 226 8.28 -0.61 -10.86
C LEU A 226 9.55 -0.10 -10.20
N GLY A 227 9.63 1.20 -9.88
CA GLY A 227 10.83 1.76 -9.27
C GLY A 227 11.17 1.13 -7.92
N ALA A 228 10.18 0.77 -7.11
CA ALA A 228 10.40 0.13 -5.82
C ALA A 228 10.88 -1.32 -5.97
N VAL A 229 10.29 -2.09 -6.88
CA VAL A 229 10.70 -3.46 -7.16
C VAL A 229 12.12 -3.49 -7.72
N GLU A 230 12.39 -2.75 -8.79
CA GLU A 230 13.72 -2.71 -9.42
C GLU A 230 14.81 -2.25 -8.44
N HIS A 231 14.47 -1.30 -7.55
CA HIS A 231 15.38 -0.88 -6.49
C HIS A 231 15.72 -2.02 -5.51
N VAL A 232 14.70 -2.75 -5.06
CA VAL A 232 14.89 -3.87 -4.12
C VAL A 232 15.60 -5.04 -4.79
N GLU A 233 15.36 -5.29 -6.07
CA GLU A 233 16.08 -6.32 -6.83
C GLU A 233 17.56 -5.96 -7.00
N ALA A 234 17.88 -4.72 -7.34
CA ALA A 234 19.25 -4.24 -7.49
C ALA A 234 20.06 -4.29 -6.19
N HIS A 235 19.43 -4.08 -5.04
CA HIS A 235 20.10 -3.98 -3.73
C HIS A 235 19.68 -5.08 -2.76
N ARG A 236 19.17 -6.21 -3.27
CA ARG A 236 18.51 -7.25 -2.47
C ARG A 236 19.35 -7.72 -1.29
N ASP A 237 20.63 -8.02 -1.53
CA ASP A 237 21.52 -8.54 -0.50
C ASP A 237 21.86 -7.49 0.57
N GLU A 238 21.99 -6.22 0.18
CA GLU A 238 22.25 -5.11 1.10
C GLU A 238 21.02 -4.86 1.98
N ILE A 239 19.84 -4.76 1.37
CA ILE A 239 18.57 -4.54 2.08
C ILE A 239 18.25 -5.73 2.99
N ARG A 240 18.49 -6.98 2.58
CA ARG A 240 18.28 -8.16 3.44
C ARG A 240 19.19 -8.18 4.66
N LYS A 241 20.41 -7.64 4.54
CA LYS A 241 21.40 -7.63 5.63
C LYS A 241 21.21 -6.46 6.58
N GLY A 242 20.83 -5.28 6.09
CA GLY A 242 20.78 -4.05 6.87
C GLY A 242 19.42 -3.35 6.91
N GLY A 243 18.45 -3.73 6.09
CA GLY A 243 17.14 -3.09 6.05
C GLY A 243 16.30 -3.45 7.28
N LEU A 244 16.01 -2.47 8.12
CA LEU A 244 15.22 -2.67 9.34
C LEU A 244 13.74 -2.45 9.10
N ALA A 245 13.39 -1.28 8.56
CA ALA A 245 12.01 -0.93 8.31
C ALA A 245 11.87 -0.02 7.08
N VAL A 246 10.75 -0.14 6.37
CA VAL A 246 10.31 0.80 5.33
C VAL A 246 8.99 1.44 5.75
N ILE A 247 8.94 2.77 5.67
CA ILE A 247 7.74 3.57 5.85
C ILE A 247 7.39 4.14 4.48
N ASN A 248 6.27 3.70 3.89
CA ASN A 248 5.72 4.25 2.66
C ASN A 248 4.63 5.28 2.95
N LEU A 249 4.66 6.38 2.20
CA LEU A 249 3.68 7.44 2.27
C LEU A 249 2.61 7.22 1.18
N ALA A 250 1.39 6.88 1.59
CA ALA A 250 0.22 6.84 0.70
C ALA A 250 -0.34 8.24 0.38
N GLY A 251 0.06 9.26 1.15
CA GLY A 251 -0.37 10.64 0.97
C GLY A 251 -1.62 11.02 1.76
N VAL A 252 -2.19 12.15 1.41
CA VAL A 252 -3.44 12.70 1.97
C VAL A 252 -4.47 12.80 0.85
N SER A 253 -5.61 12.15 1.07
CA SER A 253 -6.78 12.21 0.20
C SER A 253 -8.09 12.34 0.99
N GLY A 254 -8.01 12.61 2.29
CA GLY A 254 -9.12 12.73 3.25
C GLY A 254 -8.66 13.07 4.65
N SER A 255 -9.57 13.03 5.61
CA SER A 255 -9.31 13.30 7.04
C SER A 255 -9.14 12.02 7.87
N THR A 256 -9.49 10.84 7.35
CA THR A 256 -9.39 9.60 8.13
C THR A 256 -7.98 9.03 8.06
N PHE A 257 -7.29 8.96 9.20
CA PHE A 257 -5.96 8.33 9.27
C PHE A 257 -6.04 6.84 8.99
N THR A 258 -5.16 6.36 8.12
CA THR A 258 -5.03 4.96 7.73
C THR A 258 -3.58 4.49 7.86
N ALA A 259 -3.43 3.25 8.30
CA ALA A 259 -2.13 2.59 8.37
C ALA A 259 -2.30 1.10 8.12
N SER A 260 -1.37 0.54 7.37
CA SER A 260 -1.21 -0.90 7.16
C SER A 260 0.25 -1.28 7.33
N GLY A 261 0.55 -2.51 7.72
CA GLY A 261 1.92 -2.82 8.08
C GLY A 261 2.20 -4.19 8.67
N HIS A 262 3.47 -4.39 9.00
CA HIS A 262 3.94 -5.54 9.73
C HIS A 262 3.52 -5.44 11.22
N PRO A 263 2.94 -6.49 11.84
CA PRO A 263 2.47 -6.48 13.22
C PRO A 263 3.52 -6.03 14.25
N ALA A 264 4.80 -6.33 14.01
CA ALA A 264 5.89 -5.91 14.90
C ALA A 264 6.05 -4.39 15.04
N LEU A 265 5.56 -3.60 14.07
CA LEU A 265 5.57 -2.14 14.11
C LEU A 265 4.29 -1.54 14.71
N HIS A 266 3.30 -2.36 15.09
CA HIS A 266 2.02 -1.90 15.60
C HIS A 266 2.15 -1.11 16.90
N GLY A 267 2.95 -1.63 17.85
CA GLY A 267 3.19 -0.98 19.15
C GLY A 267 3.80 0.41 19.03
N VAL A 268 4.90 0.55 18.28
CA VAL A 268 5.56 1.86 18.06
C VAL A 268 4.64 2.83 17.32
N LEU A 269 3.91 2.36 16.31
CA LEU A 269 2.93 3.18 15.59
C LEU A 269 1.84 3.69 16.53
N LYS A 270 1.26 2.82 17.35
CA LYS A 270 0.24 3.20 18.32
C LYS A 270 0.75 4.24 19.33
N THR A 271 1.99 4.09 19.80
CA THR A 271 2.64 5.06 20.68
C THR A 271 2.75 6.43 20.00
N VAL A 272 3.28 6.49 18.77
CA VAL A 272 3.40 7.75 18.02
C VAL A 272 2.03 8.38 17.79
N LEU A 273 1.04 7.60 17.35
CA LEU A 273 -0.31 8.10 17.09
C LEU A 273 -1.01 8.62 18.34
N SER A 274 -0.58 8.21 19.55
CA SER A 274 -1.12 8.71 20.81
C SER A 274 -0.57 10.09 21.18
N GLN A 275 0.56 10.48 20.59
CA GLN A 275 1.25 11.75 20.81
C GLN A 275 0.85 12.80 19.77
N THR A 276 0.32 12.38 18.62
CA THR A 276 -0.14 13.26 17.55
C THR A 276 -1.66 13.41 17.56
N ALA A 277 -2.14 14.64 17.46
CA ALA A 277 -3.58 14.94 17.43
C ALA A 277 -4.09 15.17 16.01
N HIS A 278 -5.35 14.78 15.76
CA HIS A 278 -6.05 15.13 14.54
C HIS A 278 -6.25 16.66 14.47
N PRO A 279 -5.99 17.31 13.32
CA PRO A 279 -6.01 18.77 13.23
C PRO A 279 -7.38 19.39 13.52
N GLU A 280 -8.48 18.71 13.17
CA GLU A 280 -9.85 19.20 13.42
C GLU A 280 -10.37 18.85 14.82
N THR A 281 -10.46 17.55 15.14
CA THR A 281 -11.07 17.08 16.39
C THR A 281 -10.20 17.30 17.63
N LYS A 282 -8.89 17.58 17.44
CA LYS A 282 -7.88 17.70 18.50
C LYS A 282 -7.69 16.43 19.35
N ALA A 283 -8.36 15.34 19.01
CA ALA A 283 -8.19 14.05 19.67
C ALA A 283 -6.92 13.35 19.14
N PRO A 284 -6.26 12.51 19.96
CA PRO A 284 -5.14 11.68 19.48
C PRO A 284 -5.57 10.80 18.29
N LEU A 285 -4.70 10.63 17.29
CA LEU A 285 -5.01 9.83 16.10
C LEU A 285 -5.34 8.37 16.44
N THR A 286 -4.81 7.82 17.54
CA THR A 286 -5.16 6.48 18.03
C THR A 286 -6.65 6.30 18.34
N THR A 287 -7.38 7.38 18.64
CA THR A 287 -8.79 7.29 19.03
C THR A 287 -9.69 6.93 17.85
N THR A 288 -9.42 7.49 16.67
CA THR A 288 -10.18 7.30 15.44
C THR A 288 -9.58 6.25 14.52
N TRP A 289 -8.31 5.86 14.72
CA TRP A 289 -7.66 4.84 13.92
C TRP A 289 -8.30 3.45 14.08
N SER A 290 -8.87 2.92 12.99
CA SER A 290 -9.54 1.61 12.95
C SER A 290 -8.60 0.42 13.16
N GLY A 291 -7.30 0.59 12.89
CA GLY A 291 -6.25 -0.41 13.10
C GLY A 291 -5.67 -0.43 14.52
N ARG A 292 -6.30 0.25 15.49
CA ARG A 292 -5.82 0.31 16.89
C ARG A 292 -5.78 -1.06 17.59
N ASP A 293 -6.62 -1.99 17.14
CA ASP A 293 -6.60 -3.40 17.53
C ASP A 293 -5.67 -4.14 16.56
N LEU A 294 -4.74 -4.91 17.11
CA LEU A 294 -3.78 -5.68 16.35
C LEU A 294 -4.46 -6.67 15.39
N THR A 295 -5.61 -7.21 15.76
CA THR A 295 -6.38 -8.16 14.93
C THR A 295 -6.98 -7.50 13.68
N SER A 296 -7.29 -6.21 13.76
CA SER A 296 -7.80 -5.40 12.65
C SER A 296 -6.71 -4.64 11.89
N PHE A 297 -5.44 -4.73 12.32
CA PHE A 297 -4.34 -4.03 11.65
C PHE A 297 -4.07 -4.68 10.27
N PRO A 298 -4.31 -3.95 9.17
CA PRO A 298 -4.18 -4.53 7.84
C PRO A 298 -2.72 -4.69 7.46
N MET A 299 -2.41 -5.70 6.65
CA MET A 299 -1.08 -5.86 6.05
C MET A 299 -0.89 -4.89 4.89
N VAL A 300 0.38 -4.57 4.59
CA VAL A 300 0.74 -3.71 3.44
C VAL A 300 0.15 -4.29 2.14
N PRO A 301 -0.57 -3.49 1.33
CA PRO A 301 -1.08 -3.94 0.04
C PRO A 301 0.03 -4.35 -0.91
N GLY A 302 -0.20 -5.36 -1.74
CA GLY A 302 0.75 -5.79 -2.78
C GLY A 302 1.06 -4.70 -3.82
N THR A 303 0.21 -3.67 -3.92
CA THR A 303 0.38 -2.52 -4.82
C THR A 303 1.13 -1.35 -4.18
N SER A 304 1.59 -1.49 -2.94
CA SER A 304 2.38 -0.47 -2.23
C SER A 304 3.85 -0.58 -2.62
N ASP A 305 4.54 0.56 -2.70
CA ASP A 305 6.00 0.59 -2.89
C ASP A 305 6.78 -0.02 -1.71
N ALA A 306 6.14 -0.21 -0.54
CA ALA A 306 6.73 -0.96 0.57
C ALA A 306 6.62 -2.49 0.41
N SER A 307 5.75 -2.98 -0.48
CA SER A 307 5.55 -4.42 -0.70
C SER A 307 6.82 -5.18 -1.12
N PRO A 308 7.65 -4.71 -2.07
CA PRO A 308 8.87 -5.43 -2.47
C PRO A 308 9.88 -5.56 -1.33
N PHE A 309 10.01 -4.53 -0.47
CA PHE A 309 10.87 -4.60 0.72
C PHE A 309 10.47 -5.75 1.65
N GLN A 310 9.16 -5.94 1.88
CA GLN A 310 8.67 -7.03 2.72
C GLN A 310 8.80 -8.39 2.02
N SER A 311 8.35 -8.49 0.77
CA SER A 311 8.23 -9.77 0.05
C SER A 311 9.55 -10.32 -0.48
N HIS A 312 10.45 -9.47 -0.96
CA HIS A 312 11.73 -9.88 -1.56
C HIS A 312 12.89 -9.79 -0.56
N ALA A 313 12.87 -8.79 0.33
CA ALA A 313 13.97 -8.52 1.25
C ALA A 313 13.68 -8.81 2.73
N GLY A 314 12.43 -9.10 3.13
CA GLY A 314 12.09 -9.44 4.51
C GLY A 314 12.15 -8.26 5.49
N VAL A 315 12.01 -7.03 4.99
CA VAL A 315 12.04 -5.80 5.79
C VAL A 315 10.65 -5.52 6.39
N PHE A 316 10.60 -5.02 7.63
CA PHE A 316 9.33 -4.63 8.23
C PHE A 316 8.73 -3.41 7.53
N ALA A 317 7.50 -3.52 7.04
CA ALA A 317 6.89 -2.50 6.22
C ALA A 317 5.72 -1.79 6.93
N LEU A 318 5.61 -0.48 6.72
CA LEU A 318 4.43 0.35 7.02
C LEU A 318 4.02 1.10 5.77
N ASP A 319 2.72 1.29 5.61
CA ASP A 319 2.12 2.19 4.62
C ASP A 319 1.09 3.06 5.34
N LEU A 320 1.32 4.38 5.32
CA LEU A 320 0.62 5.35 6.15
C LEU A 320 0.09 6.51 5.29
N GLY A 321 -1.09 7.00 5.64
CA GLY A 321 -1.66 8.18 4.99
C GLY A 321 -3.01 8.56 5.56
N PHE A 322 -3.62 9.58 4.98
CA PHE A 322 -5.00 9.93 5.27
C PHE A 322 -5.87 9.65 4.05
N LYS A 323 -6.98 8.96 4.26
CA LYS A 323 -7.93 8.57 3.20
C LYS A 323 -9.25 9.32 3.40
N GLY A 324 -9.88 9.63 2.28
CA GLY A 324 -11.21 10.22 2.23
C GLY A 324 -12.19 9.34 1.47
N PRO A 325 -13.45 9.80 1.38
CA PRO A 325 -14.54 9.04 0.77
C PRO A 325 -14.38 8.89 -0.76
N VAL A 326 -13.52 9.71 -1.38
CA VAL A 326 -13.27 9.68 -2.82
C VAL A 326 -11.82 9.31 -3.09
N ASP A 327 -11.63 8.28 -3.91
CA ASP A 327 -10.32 7.89 -4.42
C ASP A 327 -10.16 8.32 -5.89
N LEU A 328 -9.47 9.45 -6.08
CA LEU A 328 -9.19 10.03 -7.41
C LEU A 328 -7.90 9.51 -8.03
N ARG A 329 -7.18 8.58 -7.39
CA ARG A 329 -5.92 8.02 -7.91
C ARG A 329 -6.07 7.54 -9.35
N GLY A 330 -5.07 7.84 -10.17
CA GLY A 330 -5.07 7.54 -11.61
C GLY A 330 -6.08 8.31 -12.46
N SER A 331 -6.86 9.24 -11.88
CA SER A 331 -7.75 10.14 -12.60
C SER A 331 -7.05 11.46 -12.91
N CYS A 332 -7.35 12.04 -14.07
CA CYS A 332 -6.98 13.42 -14.37
C CYS A 332 -7.75 14.46 -13.52
N MET A 333 -8.74 14.01 -12.74
CA MET A 333 -9.39 14.85 -11.72
C MET A 333 -8.67 14.84 -10.37
N ASP A 334 -7.56 14.12 -10.20
CA ASP A 334 -6.71 14.22 -9.00
C ASP A 334 -5.91 15.54 -9.01
N THR A 335 -6.62 16.67 -8.94
CA THR A 335 -6.05 18.02 -9.07
C THR A 335 -5.77 18.66 -7.72
N HIS A 336 -4.88 19.65 -7.72
CA HIS A 336 -4.53 20.39 -6.51
C HIS A 336 -5.75 21.06 -5.89
N GLU A 337 -6.65 21.64 -6.69
CA GLU A 337 -7.85 22.33 -6.22
C GLU A 337 -8.78 21.38 -5.44
N ARG A 338 -8.89 20.12 -5.90
CA ARG A 338 -9.68 19.10 -5.19
C ARG A 338 -8.99 18.63 -3.93
N LEU A 339 -7.67 18.46 -3.95
CA LEU A 339 -6.91 18.13 -2.75
C LEU A 339 -7.05 19.23 -1.68
N VAL A 340 -6.98 20.51 -2.08
CA VAL A 340 -7.17 21.66 -1.17
C VAL A 340 -8.58 21.65 -0.56
N GLY A 341 -9.60 21.20 -1.29
CA GLY A 341 -10.96 21.05 -0.76
C GLY A 341 -11.11 19.97 0.31
N VAL A 342 -10.17 19.02 0.36
CA VAL A 342 -10.13 17.94 1.35
C VAL A 342 -9.18 18.27 2.51
N GLU A 343 -8.28 19.21 2.29
CA GLU A 343 -7.37 19.70 3.31
C GLU A 343 -8.05 20.47 4.43
N THR A 344 -7.36 20.51 5.55
CA THR A 344 -7.68 21.43 6.64
C THR A 344 -6.94 22.75 6.45
N LYS A 345 -7.37 23.80 7.16
CA LYS A 345 -6.74 25.14 7.08
C LYS A 345 -5.20 25.02 7.15
N GLU A 346 -4.51 25.61 6.17
CA GLU A 346 -3.05 25.64 6.08
C GLU A 346 -2.34 24.26 5.95
N PHE A 347 -2.98 23.28 5.29
CA PHE A 347 -2.43 21.94 5.05
C PHE A 347 -2.13 21.15 6.34
N ALA A 348 -2.95 21.33 7.38
CA ALA A 348 -2.65 20.74 8.69
C ALA A 348 -2.71 19.21 8.70
N LEU A 349 -3.39 18.54 7.75
CA LEU A 349 -3.34 17.08 7.61
C LEU A 349 -1.98 16.59 7.11
N HIS A 350 -1.40 17.26 6.10
CA HIS A 350 -0.03 16.97 5.67
C HIS A 350 0.97 17.22 6.80
N HIS A 351 0.79 18.30 7.57
CA HIS A 351 1.63 18.58 8.73
C HIS A 351 1.55 17.46 9.77
N THR A 352 0.35 17.03 10.14
CA THR A 352 0.15 15.90 11.05
C THR A 352 0.76 14.61 10.52
N LEU A 353 0.62 14.31 9.22
CA LEU A 353 1.26 13.13 8.61
C LEU A 353 2.80 13.21 8.70
N ALA A 354 3.37 14.39 8.42
CA ALA A 354 4.80 14.63 8.54
C ALA A 354 5.28 14.48 9.99
N GLU A 355 4.51 14.94 10.97
CA GLU A 355 4.80 14.77 12.39
C GLU A 355 4.81 13.30 12.81
N VAL A 356 3.78 12.52 12.42
CA VAL A 356 3.72 11.07 12.68
C VAL A 356 4.96 10.38 12.10
N VAL A 357 5.31 10.68 10.85
CA VAL A 357 6.44 10.05 10.15
C VAL A 357 7.77 10.45 10.77
N ALA A 358 7.95 11.72 11.13
CA ALA A 358 9.15 12.20 11.80
C ALA A 358 9.35 11.52 13.16
N LEU A 359 8.29 11.41 13.96
CA LEU A 359 8.34 10.71 15.25
C LEU A 359 8.65 9.22 15.07
N LEU A 360 8.04 8.55 14.08
CA LEU A 360 8.37 7.15 13.75
C LEU A 360 9.84 6.99 13.36
N LEU A 361 10.37 7.87 12.51
CA LEU A 361 11.77 7.84 12.12
C LEU A 361 12.68 8.02 13.34
N LEU A 362 12.38 8.95 14.25
CA LEU A 362 13.14 9.11 15.49
C LEU A 362 13.07 7.86 16.37
N GLN A 363 11.88 7.28 16.56
CA GLN A 363 11.71 6.06 17.34
C GLN A 363 12.46 4.85 16.75
N LEU A 364 12.64 4.77 15.43
CA LEU A 364 13.35 3.65 14.81
C LEU A 364 14.86 3.93 14.70
N ALA A 365 15.24 5.17 14.45
CA ALA A 365 16.62 5.55 14.17
C ALA A 365 17.45 5.87 15.41
N ASP A 366 16.82 6.34 16.50
CA ASP A 366 17.53 6.90 17.67
C ASP A 366 17.37 6.08 18.95
N THR A 367 16.46 5.10 18.98
CA THR A 367 16.34 4.25 20.17
C THR A 367 17.44 3.20 20.18
N GLN A 368 18.07 2.99 21.33
CA GLN A 368 19.12 1.96 21.50
C GLN A 368 18.57 0.56 21.17
N GLN A 369 17.39 0.25 21.71
CA GLN A 369 16.64 -0.95 21.39
C GLN A 369 15.55 -0.62 20.37
N LEU A 370 15.45 -1.42 19.31
CA LEU A 370 14.41 -1.24 18.32
C LEU A 370 13.03 -1.47 18.97
N PRO A 371 12.07 -0.55 18.81
CA PRO A 371 10.75 -0.65 19.44
C PRO A 371 9.84 -1.60 18.64
N LEU A 372 10.32 -2.81 18.37
CA LEU A 372 9.62 -3.86 17.64
C LEU A 372 9.01 -4.85 18.64
N SER A 373 7.73 -5.19 18.43
CA SER A 373 7.02 -6.16 19.26
C SER A 373 6.93 -7.51 18.55
N LEU A 374 7.83 -8.43 18.88
CA LEU A 374 7.77 -9.81 18.38
C LEU A 374 6.59 -10.54 19.03
N ARG A 375 6.17 -10.11 20.22
CA ARG A 375 4.95 -10.59 20.86
C ARG A 375 3.72 -10.27 20.01
N ASP A 376 3.56 -9.04 19.53
CA ASP A 376 2.45 -8.69 18.64
C ASP A 376 2.48 -9.53 17.37
N TYR A 377 3.67 -9.77 16.80
CA TYR A 377 3.78 -10.65 15.65
C TYR A 377 3.33 -12.10 15.96
N SER A 378 3.72 -12.66 17.11
CA SER A 378 3.28 -13.99 17.53
C SER A 378 1.77 -14.08 17.77
N LEU A 379 1.15 -13.03 18.33
CA LEU A 379 -0.30 -12.95 18.54
C LEU A 379 -1.03 -12.87 17.20
N PHE A 380 -0.54 -12.05 16.28
CA PHE A 380 -1.08 -11.96 14.94
C PHE A 380 -1.06 -13.32 14.22
N LEU A 381 0.06 -14.05 14.28
CA LEU A 381 0.17 -15.38 13.67
C LEU A 381 -0.80 -16.40 14.31
N SER A 382 -1.05 -16.30 15.62
CA SER A 382 -2.06 -17.13 16.31
C SER A 382 -3.47 -16.87 15.77
N THR A 383 -3.81 -15.61 15.53
CA THR A 383 -5.09 -15.23 14.93
C THR A 383 -5.19 -15.76 13.51
N ARG A 384 -4.16 -15.60 12.68
CA ARG A 384 -4.14 -16.11 11.30
C ARG A 384 -4.23 -17.63 11.22
N LEU A 385 -3.60 -18.36 12.15
CA LEU A 385 -3.75 -19.81 12.25
C LEU A 385 -5.19 -20.22 12.58
N SER A 386 -5.83 -19.51 13.51
CA SER A 386 -7.23 -19.77 13.89
C SER A 386 -8.19 -19.48 12.73
N GLU A 387 -7.98 -18.38 11.99
CA GLU A 387 -8.73 -18.04 10.79
C GLU A 387 -8.54 -19.08 9.68
N LEU A 388 -7.30 -19.53 9.45
CA LEU A 388 -6.99 -20.57 8.47
C LEU A 388 -7.69 -21.89 8.82
N GLN A 389 -7.67 -22.29 10.09
CA GLN A 389 -8.38 -23.47 10.57
C GLN A 389 -9.89 -23.35 10.39
N THR A 390 -10.45 -22.17 10.67
CA THR A 390 -11.88 -21.88 10.46
C THR A 390 -12.25 -21.95 8.98
N TRP A 391 -11.43 -21.37 8.12
CA TRP A 391 -11.61 -21.40 6.67
C TRP A 391 -11.50 -22.82 6.11
N VAL A 392 -10.48 -23.59 6.49
CA VAL A 392 -10.39 -25.01 6.12
C VAL A 392 -11.59 -25.80 6.67
N GLY A 393 -12.07 -25.41 7.86
CA GLY A 393 -13.27 -25.94 8.48
C GLY A 393 -14.57 -25.69 7.70
N SER A 394 -14.63 -24.66 6.86
CA SER A 394 -15.82 -24.37 6.03
C SER A 394 -15.78 -25.07 4.66
N LEU A 395 -14.64 -25.65 4.28
CA LEU A 395 -14.46 -26.41 3.04
C LEU A 395 -14.96 -27.86 3.17
N GLU A 396 -16.17 -28.06 3.68
CA GLU A 396 -16.76 -29.38 3.95
C GLU A 396 -16.80 -30.31 2.72
N SER A 397 -16.90 -29.74 1.51
CA SER A 397 -16.94 -30.49 0.25
C SER A 397 -15.58 -31.00 -0.24
N TYR A 398 -14.47 -30.62 0.41
CA TYR A 398 -13.12 -30.92 -0.08
C TYR A 398 -12.45 -32.04 0.74
N PRO A 399 -12.15 -33.22 0.13
CA PRO A 399 -11.58 -34.37 0.84
C PRO A 399 -10.21 -34.13 1.47
N PHE A 400 -9.41 -33.20 0.91
CA PHE A 400 -8.06 -32.89 1.41
C PHE A 400 -8.06 -32.37 2.86
N ARG A 401 -9.19 -31.84 3.34
CA ARG A 401 -9.35 -31.33 4.70
C ARG A 401 -8.97 -32.37 5.76
N ALA A 402 -9.38 -33.62 5.58
CA ALA A 402 -9.11 -34.69 6.54
C ALA A 402 -7.61 -35.05 6.62
N ALA A 403 -6.84 -34.72 5.57
CA ALA A 403 -5.40 -34.95 5.50
C ALA A 403 -4.57 -33.77 6.04
N LEU A 404 -5.19 -32.61 6.34
CA LEU A 404 -4.46 -31.45 6.85
C LEU A 404 -4.22 -31.55 8.36
N ASP A 405 -2.95 -31.74 8.74
CA ASP A 405 -2.52 -31.67 10.13
C ASP A 405 -1.94 -30.29 10.47
N PHE A 406 -2.62 -29.55 11.34
CA PHE A 406 -2.16 -28.25 11.85
C PHE A 406 -1.25 -28.35 13.08
N LYS A 407 -0.99 -29.56 13.60
CA LYS A 407 -0.14 -29.76 14.77
C LYS A 407 1.28 -29.19 14.58
N PRO A 408 2.00 -29.41 13.46
CA PRO A 408 3.34 -28.84 13.28
C PRO A 408 3.35 -27.31 13.33
N LEU A 409 2.32 -26.67 12.75
CA LEU A 409 2.19 -25.22 12.74
C LEU A 409 1.85 -24.66 14.13
N ARG A 410 0.97 -25.33 14.90
CA ARG A 410 0.71 -24.99 16.31
C ARG A 410 1.95 -25.14 17.18
N GLU A 411 2.69 -26.22 17.02
CA GLU A 411 3.92 -26.46 17.81
C GLU A 411 4.99 -25.41 17.49
N SER A 412 5.18 -25.09 16.21
CA SER A 412 6.11 -24.03 15.79
C SER A 412 5.72 -22.67 16.36
N LEU A 413 4.43 -22.33 16.34
CA LEU A 413 3.94 -21.08 16.93
C LEU A 413 4.11 -21.05 18.45
N ARG A 414 3.86 -22.15 19.15
CA ARG A 414 4.10 -22.27 20.59
C ARG A 414 5.58 -22.04 20.91
N THR A 415 6.48 -22.68 20.17
CA THR A 415 7.93 -22.49 20.34
C THR A 415 8.35 -21.04 20.09
N MET A 416 7.78 -20.38 19.09
CA MET A 416 8.01 -18.95 18.85
C MET A 416 7.54 -18.11 20.03
N GLN A 417 6.32 -18.33 20.53
CA GLN A 417 5.76 -17.58 21.66
C GLN A 417 6.60 -17.75 22.94
N GLU A 418 7.06 -18.97 23.22
CA GLU A 418 7.97 -19.25 24.33
C GLU A 418 9.30 -18.51 24.16
N SER A 419 9.90 -18.57 22.97
CA SER A 419 11.17 -17.89 22.67
C SER A 419 11.05 -16.37 22.79
N VAL A 420 9.96 -15.79 22.28
CA VAL A 420 9.67 -14.36 22.36
C VAL A 420 9.47 -13.91 23.81
N SER A 421 8.76 -14.71 24.62
CA SER A 421 8.53 -14.39 26.03
C SER A 421 9.83 -14.32 26.85
N VAL A 422 10.85 -15.09 26.46
CA VAL A 422 12.18 -15.01 27.05
C VAL A 422 12.95 -13.82 26.48
N PHE A 423 12.92 -13.64 25.15
CA PHE A 423 13.68 -12.60 24.46
C PHE A 423 13.28 -11.19 24.90
N GLU A 424 11.99 -10.89 25.01
CA GLU A 424 11.50 -9.53 25.37
C GLU A 424 11.67 -9.19 26.86
N VAL A 425 11.87 -10.17 27.75
CA VAL A 425 12.15 -9.93 29.18
C VAL A 425 13.62 -9.56 29.43
N VAL A 426 14.54 -10.02 28.56
CA VAL A 426 15.98 -9.75 28.71
C VAL A 426 16.30 -8.24 28.64
N PRO A 427 15.78 -7.44 27.69
CA PRO A 427 15.95 -6.00 27.65
C PRO A 427 15.65 -5.25 28.95
N ASP A 428 14.54 -5.58 29.62
CA ASP A 428 14.11 -4.93 30.87
C ASP A 428 15.08 -5.23 32.03
N SER A 429 15.61 -6.45 32.07
CA SER A 429 16.60 -6.86 33.09
C SER A 429 17.98 -6.21 32.89
N TRP A 430 18.35 -5.89 31.64
CA TRP A 430 19.60 -5.17 31.33
C TRP A 430 19.52 -3.69 31.70
N GLN A 431 18.34 -3.07 31.59
CA GLN A 431 18.13 -1.67 32.02
C GLN A 431 18.01 -1.53 33.55
N GLY A 432 17.44 -2.51 34.24
CA GLY A 432 17.31 -2.51 35.71
C GLY A 432 18.61 -2.71 36.49
N ASN A 433 19.65 -3.26 35.85
CA ASN A 433 20.96 -3.55 36.47
C ASN A 433 22.06 -2.55 36.06
N GLY A 434 21.69 -1.37 35.58
CA GLY A 434 22.63 -0.29 35.29
C GLY A 434 23.26 0.28 36.56
N GLU A 435 24.24 -0.42 37.14
CA GLU A 435 25.34 0.27 37.81
C GLU A 435 25.91 1.28 36.82
N SER A 436 26.01 2.53 37.26
CA SER A 436 26.46 3.67 36.47
C SER A 436 27.81 3.37 35.81
N TRP A 437 27.82 3.23 34.48
CA TRP A 437 29.05 3.21 33.70
C TRP A 437 29.58 4.65 33.58
N GLU A 438 30.21 5.15 34.63
CA GLU A 438 31.07 6.34 34.57
C GLU A 438 32.33 6.00 33.77
N TRP A 439 32.30 6.24 32.45
CA TRP A 439 33.51 6.18 31.63
C TRP A 439 34.27 7.51 31.74
N GLU A 440 35.37 7.46 32.49
CA GLU A 440 36.59 8.29 32.41
C GLU A 440 36.44 9.79 32.04
N SER A 441 36.24 10.63 33.06
CA SER A 441 36.66 12.05 33.03
C SER A 441 37.85 12.35 33.96
N GLN A 442 38.52 11.33 34.50
CA GLN A 442 39.65 11.50 35.41
C GLN A 442 40.96 10.89 34.89
N ARG A 443 41.47 11.37 33.74
CA ARG A 443 42.92 11.45 33.47
C ARG A 443 43.22 12.62 32.53
N GLY A 444 43.58 13.75 33.13
CA GLY A 444 44.04 14.95 32.44
C GLY A 444 44.39 16.04 33.44
N GLY A 445 45.30 15.70 34.37
CA GLY A 445 46.04 16.67 35.18
C GLY A 445 47.42 16.91 34.59
#